data_AF-A0A4P9Y4P5-F1
#
_entry.id   AF-A0A4P9Y4P5-F1
#
_cell.length_a   1.000
_cell.length_b   1.000
_cell.length_c   1.000
_cell.angle_alpha   90.00
_cell.angle_beta   90.00
_cell.angle_gamma   90.00
#
_symmetry.space_group_name_H-M   'P 1'
#
loop_
_entity.id
_entity.type
_entity.pdbx_description
1 polymer ?
#
loop_
_entity_poly.entity_id
_entity_poly.type
_entity_poly.pdbx_seq_one_letter_code
_entity_poly.pdbx_strand_id
1 'polypeptide(L)'
;RSMLYRFREAQAAELGVGGFASQSRPRHASKCERLPDAERWRQQVIQEASRKISQIQNAGLSEHQIREMNDEINRLMREKRAWEYRIKELGGPDYTRIGSRIIDAEGKFLPGTRGYKYYGRAKDLPGVKEFFDSSRRSFCVG
;
A
#
# COMPACT_ATOMS: atom_id res chain seq x y z
N ARG A 1 14.27 19.44 22.40
CA ARG A 1 13.46 19.88 21.24
C ARG A 1 13.85 21.34 20.95
N SER A 2 14.51 21.63 19.82
CA SER A 2 15.16 22.93 19.53
C SER A 2 14.19 24.00 19.00
N MET A 3 14.57 25.26 19.10
CA MET A 3 13.77 26.43 18.67
C MET A 3 13.49 26.41 17.15
N LEU A 4 14.48 25.98 16.36
CA LEU A 4 14.37 25.74 14.90
C LEU A 4 13.29 24.70 14.55
N TYR A 5 13.15 23.66 15.35
CA TYR A 5 12.12 22.63 15.15
C TYR A 5 10.70 23.20 15.39
N ARG A 6 10.53 24.01 16.45
CA ARG A 6 9.26 24.69 16.74
C ARG A 6 8.88 25.70 15.67
N PHE A 7 9.84 26.45 15.13
CA PHE A 7 9.60 27.41 14.06
C PHE A 7 9.16 26.74 12.76
N ARG A 8 9.77 25.59 12.43
CA ARG A 8 9.39 24.80 11.26
C ARG A 8 8.01 24.13 11.43
N GLU A 9 7.67 23.69 12.64
CA GLU A 9 6.31 23.22 12.98
C GLU A 9 5.27 24.34 12.87
N ALA A 10 5.58 25.55 13.35
CA ALA A 10 4.69 26.71 13.29
C ALA A 10 4.43 27.18 11.85
N GLN A 11 5.47 27.30 11.01
CA GLN A 11 5.28 27.59 9.58
C GLN A 11 4.47 26.50 8.86
N ALA A 12 4.74 25.24 9.18
CA ALA A 12 3.97 24.15 8.61
C ALA A 12 2.50 24.22 9.07
N ALA A 13 2.22 24.57 10.33
CA ALA A 13 0.86 24.74 10.83
C ALA A 13 0.14 25.95 10.18
N GLU A 14 0.82 27.08 9.98
CA GLU A 14 0.29 28.26 9.28
C GLU A 14 -0.02 27.97 7.80
N LEU A 15 0.80 27.14 7.13
CA LEU A 15 0.53 26.65 5.78
C LEU A 15 -0.52 25.51 5.74
N GLY A 16 -1.06 25.08 6.89
CA GLY A 16 -1.98 23.93 7.00
C GLY A 16 -1.30 22.57 6.71
N VAL A 17 0.03 22.55 6.64
CA VAL A 17 0.87 21.39 6.30
C VAL A 17 1.37 20.63 7.54
N GLY A 18 1.38 21.26 8.72
CA GLY A 18 1.98 20.77 9.96
C GLY A 18 0.93 20.48 11.02
N GLY A 19 0.62 19.19 11.20
CA GLY A 19 -0.34 18.72 12.20
C GLY A 19 -0.86 17.31 11.91
N PHE A 20 -0.81 16.90 10.63
CA PHE A 20 -1.29 15.59 10.21
C PHE A 20 -0.36 14.41 10.53
N ALA A 21 0.94 14.63 10.78
CA ALA A 21 1.87 13.55 11.14
C ALA A 21 1.52 12.90 12.51
N SER A 22 0.82 13.62 13.37
CA SER A 22 0.29 13.16 14.66
C SER A 22 -1.20 12.79 14.61
N GLN A 23 -1.89 13.07 13.50
CA GLN A 23 -3.28 12.65 13.32
C GLN A 23 -3.29 11.20 12.81
N SER A 24 -4.07 10.35 13.48
CA SER A 24 -4.28 8.99 13.02
C SER A 24 -5.18 9.02 11.79
N ARG A 25 -4.82 8.25 10.76
CA ARG A 25 -5.65 8.08 9.57
C ARG A 25 -7.08 7.72 9.97
N PRO A 26 -8.11 8.35 9.38
CA PRO A 26 -9.48 7.91 9.60
C PRO A 26 -9.63 6.45 9.20
N ARG A 27 -10.29 5.63 10.02
CA ARG A 27 -10.59 4.21 9.70
C ARG A 27 -11.41 4.06 8.41
N HIS A 28 -12.14 5.09 8.01
CA HIS A 28 -12.98 5.10 6.81
C HIS A 28 -12.63 6.31 5.95
N ALA A 29 -12.23 6.06 4.71
CA ALA A 29 -11.93 7.10 3.72
C ALA A 29 -13.12 8.05 3.48
N SER A 30 -14.35 7.54 3.60
CA SER A 30 -15.60 8.30 3.42
C SER A 30 -15.76 9.49 4.37
N LYS A 31 -15.08 9.50 5.53
CA LYS A 31 -15.12 10.62 6.48
C LYS A 31 -14.26 11.82 6.07
N CYS A 32 -13.44 11.67 5.02
CA CYS A 32 -12.60 12.75 4.53
C CYS A 32 -13.35 13.54 3.46
N GLU A 33 -13.53 14.84 3.66
CA GLU A 33 -14.22 15.74 2.71
C GLU A 33 -13.25 16.62 1.93
N ARG A 34 -11.98 16.64 2.33
CA ARG A 34 -10.94 17.48 1.75
C ARG A 34 -10.05 16.65 0.84
N LEU A 35 -9.99 17.02 -0.44
CA LEU A 35 -9.12 16.41 -1.44
C LEU A 35 -7.62 16.36 -1.01
N PRO A 36 -6.99 17.46 -0.54
CA PRO A 36 -5.58 17.44 -0.17
C PRO A 36 -5.27 16.49 1.01
N ASP A 37 -6.25 16.28 1.90
CA ASP A 37 -6.08 15.36 3.02
C ASP A 37 -6.18 13.91 2.54
N ALA A 38 -7.12 13.61 1.64
CA ALA A 38 -7.27 12.29 1.03
C ALA A 38 -6.02 11.86 0.24
N GLU A 39 -5.39 12.78 -0.50
CA GLU A 39 -4.14 12.53 -1.21
C GLU A 39 -2.97 12.25 -0.26
N ARG A 40 -2.88 12.97 0.86
CA ARG A 40 -1.87 12.70 1.91
C ARG A 40 -2.06 11.33 2.55
N TRP A 41 -3.30 10.97 2.92
CA TRP A 41 -3.58 9.64 3.47
C TRP A 41 -3.20 8.54 2.49
N ARG A 42 -3.51 8.71 1.20
CA ARG A 42 -3.05 7.79 0.13
C ARG A 42 -1.53 7.64 0.12
N GLN A 43 -0.77 8.74 0.17
CA GLN A 43 0.70 8.69 0.21
C GLN A 43 1.22 7.96 1.46
N GLN A 44 0.58 8.17 2.62
CA GLN A 44 0.95 7.47 3.84
C GLN A 44 0.72 5.96 3.72
N VAL A 45 -0.43 5.53 3.18
CA VAL A 45 -0.72 4.09 2.94
C VAL A 45 0.35 3.46 2.04
N ILE A 46 0.75 4.19 0.99
CA ILE A 46 1.79 3.77 0.03
C ILE A 46 3.14 3.59 0.74
N GLN A 47 3.54 4.53 1.61
CA GLN A 47 4.78 4.43 2.37
C GLN A 47 4.74 3.30 3.40
N GLU A 48 3.61 3.08 4.07
CA GLU A 48 3.41 1.93 4.97
C GLU A 48 3.53 0.60 4.22
N ALA A 49 2.89 0.49 3.05
CA ALA A 49 2.96 -0.70 2.21
C ALA A 49 4.40 -0.96 1.72
N SER A 50 5.11 0.07 1.25
CA SER A 50 6.50 -0.04 0.79
C SER A 50 7.45 -0.50 1.90
N ARG A 51 7.27 0.01 3.13
CA ARG A 51 8.04 -0.47 4.30
C ARG A 51 7.77 -1.94 4.60
N LYS A 52 6.52 -2.39 4.55
CA LYS A 52 6.17 -3.81 4.75
C LYS A 52 6.70 -4.71 3.62
N ILE A 53 6.69 -4.23 2.37
CA ILE A 53 7.30 -4.95 1.24
C ILE A 53 8.83 -5.07 1.41
N SER A 54 9.48 -4.04 1.95
CA SER A 54 10.90 -4.14 2.29
C SER A 54 11.11 -5.15 3.43
N GLN A 55 10.20 -5.17 4.42
CA GLN A 55 10.27 -6.09 5.55
C GLN A 55 10.10 -7.56 5.14
N ILE A 56 9.18 -7.88 4.23
CA ILE A 56 8.94 -9.27 3.78
C ILE A 56 10.13 -9.87 3.01
N GLN A 57 11.06 -9.04 2.54
CA GLN A 57 12.28 -9.49 1.87
C GLN A 57 13.35 -10.02 2.87
N ASN A 58 13.24 -9.67 4.15
CA ASN A 58 14.18 -10.08 5.19
C ASN A 58 14.22 -11.62 5.36
N ALA A 59 15.42 -12.18 5.42
CA ALA A 59 15.65 -13.63 5.44
C ALA A 59 15.29 -14.34 6.75
N GLY A 60 15.16 -13.59 7.86
CA GLY A 60 14.91 -14.15 9.19
C GLY A 60 13.43 -14.35 9.55
N LEU A 61 12.52 -14.20 8.59
CA LEU A 61 11.08 -14.29 8.83
C LEU A 61 10.58 -15.72 8.63
N SER A 62 9.73 -16.19 9.55
CA SER A 62 9.06 -17.48 9.42
C SER A 62 7.94 -17.43 8.37
N GLU A 63 7.55 -18.58 7.84
CA GLU A 63 6.47 -18.67 6.85
C GLU A 63 5.14 -18.08 7.34
N HIS A 64 4.82 -18.27 8.62
CA HIS A 64 3.64 -17.69 9.26
C HIS A 64 3.70 -16.16 9.26
N GLN A 65 4.86 -15.59 9.61
CA GLN A 65 5.06 -14.14 9.59
C GLN A 65 4.96 -13.58 8.17
N ILE A 66 5.51 -14.29 7.17
CA ILE A 66 5.41 -13.90 5.76
C ILE A 66 3.94 -13.85 5.31
N ARG A 67 3.12 -14.84 5.71
CA ARG A 67 1.68 -14.85 5.41
C ARG A 67 0.96 -13.66 6.05
N GLU A 68 1.19 -13.43 7.34
CA GLU A 68 0.58 -12.32 8.06
C GLU A 68 0.96 -10.96 7.45
N MET A 69 2.24 -10.74 7.13
CA MET A 69 2.69 -9.54 6.45
C MET A 69 2.07 -9.38 5.06
N ASN A 70 1.90 -10.47 4.31
CA ASN A 70 1.24 -10.41 3.01
C ASN A 70 -0.24 -10.01 3.16
N ASP A 71 -0.93 -10.51 4.18
CA ASP A 71 -2.31 -10.12 4.49
C ASP A 71 -2.42 -8.64 4.90
N GLU A 72 -1.47 -8.15 5.70
CA GLU A 72 -1.37 -6.74 6.06
C GLU A 72 -1.13 -5.86 4.83
N ILE A 73 -0.22 -6.24 3.93
CA ILE A 73 0.02 -5.51 2.68
C ILE A 73 -1.27 -5.50 1.84
N ASN A 74 -1.96 -6.64 1.69
CA ASN A 74 -3.23 -6.70 0.98
C ASN A 74 -4.33 -5.84 1.63
N ARG A 75 -4.34 -5.73 2.97
CA ARG A 75 -5.23 -4.81 3.70
C ARG A 75 -4.90 -3.35 3.38
N LEU A 76 -3.63 -2.96 3.41
CA LEU A 76 -3.19 -1.60 3.04
C LEU A 76 -3.52 -1.29 1.58
N MET A 77 -3.35 -2.23 0.66
CA MET A 77 -3.66 -2.03 -0.75
C MET A 77 -5.16 -1.87 -1.01
N ARG A 78 -6.02 -2.58 -0.27
CA ARG A 78 -7.47 -2.33 -0.29
C ARG A 78 -7.81 -0.94 0.22
N GLU A 79 -7.14 -0.51 1.29
CA GLU A 79 -7.36 0.83 1.83
C GLU A 79 -6.88 1.92 0.86
N LYS A 80 -5.73 1.75 0.21
CA LYS A 80 -5.26 2.63 -0.87
C LYS A 80 -6.35 2.81 -1.92
N ARG A 81 -6.97 1.71 -2.38
CA ARG A 81 -8.06 1.78 -3.36
C ARG A 81 -9.25 2.57 -2.84
N ALA A 82 -9.65 2.37 -1.58
CA ALA A 82 -10.72 3.15 -0.97
C ALA A 82 -10.41 4.66 -0.96
N TRP A 83 -9.16 5.03 -0.66
CA TRP A 83 -8.71 6.42 -0.77
C TRP A 83 -8.73 6.94 -2.21
N GLU A 84 -8.34 6.13 -3.19
CA GLU A 84 -8.38 6.51 -4.61
C GLU A 84 -9.82 6.71 -5.12
N TYR A 85 -10.76 5.86 -4.70
CA TYR A 85 -12.19 6.06 -4.97
C TYR A 85 -12.68 7.36 -4.32
N ARG A 86 -12.29 7.63 -3.07
CA ARG A 86 -12.70 8.86 -2.39
C ARG A 86 -12.16 10.11 -3.07
N ILE A 87 -10.89 10.10 -3.50
CA ILE A 87 -10.30 11.22 -4.25
C ILE A 87 -11.09 11.47 -5.53
N LYS A 88 -11.48 10.41 -6.25
CA LYS A 88 -12.31 10.51 -7.45
C LYS A 88 -13.70 11.09 -7.15
N GLU A 89 -14.36 10.66 -6.08
CA GLU A 89 -15.66 11.21 -5.66
C GLU A 89 -15.58 12.70 -5.31
N LEU A 90 -14.45 13.14 -4.74
CA LEU A 90 -14.19 14.54 -4.42
C LEU A 90 -13.80 15.39 -5.66
N GLY A 91 -13.84 14.81 -6.86
CA GLY A 91 -13.48 15.50 -8.11
C GLY A 91 -11.97 15.55 -8.39
N GLY A 92 -11.18 14.74 -7.70
CA GLY A 92 -9.74 14.64 -7.88
C GLY A 92 -9.30 13.71 -9.01
N PRO A 93 -7.99 13.63 -9.27
CA PRO A 93 -7.42 12.81 -10.34
C PRO A 93 -7.69 11.31 -10.15
N ASP A 94 -8.00 10.62 -11.24
CA ASP A 94 -8.29 9.18 -11.22
C ASP A 94 -7.01 8.35 -11.10
N TYR A 95 -6.56 8.20 -9.86
CA TYR A 95 -5.39 7.39 -9.53
C TYR A 95 -5.60 5.90 -9.80
N THR A 96 -6.82 5.39 -9.95
CA THR A 96 -7.05 3.97 -10.30
C THR A 96 -6.57 3.65 -11.71
N ARG A 97 -6.58 4.65 -12.60
CA ARG A 97 -6.05 4.59 -13.96
C ARG A 97 -4.58 5.02 -14.03
N ILE A 98 -4.17 5.96 -13.19
CA ILE A 98 -2.86 6.62 -13.27
C ILE A 98 -1.78 5.98 -12.36
N GLY A 99 -2.10 5.41 -11.20
CA GLY A 99 -1.11 4.92 -10.22
C GLY A 99 -1.49 3.59 -9.54
N SER A 100 -0.62 2.59 -9.41
CA SER A 100 0.82 2.65 -9.15
C SER A 100 1.44 1.42 -9.81
N ARG A 101 1.93 1.57 -11.04
CA ARG A 101 2.68 0.49 -11.72
C ARG A 101 3.84 -0.03 -10.86
N ILE A 102 4.40 0.79 -9.98
CA ILE A 102 5.59 0.44 -9.22
C ILE A 102 5.24 -0.57 -8.10
N ILE A 103 4.28 -0.25 -7.23
CA ILE A 103 3.93 -1.14 -6.11
C ILE A 103 3.08 -2.33 -6.58
N ASP A 104 2.18 -2.09 -7.53
CA ASP A 104 1.34 -3.16 -8.06
C ASP A 104 2.11 -4.16 -8.94
N ALA A 105 3.26 -3.78 -9.51
CA ALA A 105 4.13 -4.70 -10.29
C ALA A 105 4.94 -5.66 -9.42
N GLU A 106 5.27 -5.28 -8.19
CA GLU A 106 5.98 -6.18 -7.28
C GLU A 106 5.08 -7.32 -6.77
N GLY A 107 3.76 -7.11 -6.75
CA GLY A 107 2.79 -8.14 -6.38
C GLY A 107 2.41 -9.03 -7.56
N LYS A 108 2.52 -10.36 -7.41
CA LYS A 108 1.96 -11.32 -8.38
C LYS A 108 0.61 -11.84 -7.87
N PHE A 109 -0.38 -11.92 -8.74
CA PHE A 109 -1.67 -12.56 -8.46
C PHE A 109 -1.63 -14.01 -8.94
N LEU A 110 -2.31 -14.91 -8.24
CA LEU A 110 -2.55 -16.25 -8.72
C LEU A 110 -3.72 -16.23 -9.74
N PRO A 111 -3.64 -16.99 -10.84
CA PRO A 111 -4.77 -17.13 -11.76
C PRO A 111 -5.96 -17.73 -11.01
N GLY A 112 -7.13 -17.07 -11.10
CA GLY A 112 -8.34 -17.45 -10.37
C GLY A 112 -8.56 -16.70 -9.04
N THR A 113 -7.54 -16.08 -8.46
CA THR A 113 -7.69 -15.29 -7.22
C THR A 113 -7.86 -13.80 -7.55
N ARG A 114 -9.10 -13.29 -7.49
CA ARG A 114 -9.38 -11.87 -7.75
C ARG A 114 -9.05 -11.01 -6.52
N GLY A 115 -7.99 -10.21 -6.62
CA GLY A 115 -7.70 -9.12 -5.67
C GLY A 115 -6.75 -9.45 -4.52
N TYR A 116 -6.25 -10.68 -4.43
CA TYR A 116 -5.19 -11.06 -3.49
C TYR A 116 -3.86 -11.18 -4.24
N LYS A 117 -2.83 -10.48 -3.76
CA LYS A 117 -1.50 -10.48 -4.36
C LYS A 117 -0.47 -11.02 -3.38
N TYR A 118 0.54 -11.69 -3.90
CA TYR A 118 1.72 -12.14 -3.17
C TYR A 118 2.90 -11.24 -3.50
N TYR A 119 3.49 -10.63 -2.47
CA TYR A 119 4.61 -9.68 -2.58
C TYR A 119 5.91 -10.31 -2.06
N GLY A 120 7.05 -9.98 -2.70
CA GLY A 120 8.37 -10.46 -2.27
C GLY A 120 8.43 -11.98 -2.06
N ARG A 121 8.97 -12.41 -0.91
CA ARG A 121 9.10 -13.82 -0.50
C ARG A 121 7.78 -14.55 -0.28
N ALA A 122 6.64 -13.84 -0.18
CA ALA A 122 5.34 -14.51 -0.10
C ALA A 122 5.04 -15.37 -1.34
N LYS A 123 5.73 -15.12 -2.46
CA LYS A 123 5.67 -15.94 -3.67
C LYS A 123 6.41 -17.28 -3.53
N ASP A 124 7.39 -17.35 -2.63
CA ASP A 124 8.22 -18.53 -2.39
C ASP A 124 7.60 -19.49 -1.37
N LEU A 125 6.46 -19.12 -0.79
CA LEU A 125 5.73 -19.98 0.14
C LEU A 125 5.34 -21.31 -0.53
N PRO A 126 5.44 -22.44 0.20
CA PRO A 126 4.99 -23.74 -0.30
C PRO A 126 3.50 -23.69 -0.65
N GLY A 127 3.11 -24.34 -1.76
CA GLY A 127 1.82 -24.17 -2.43
C GLY A 127 1.80 -23.01 -3.43
N VAL A 128 2.15 -21.79 -3.02
CA VAL A 128 2.08 -20.59 -3.88
C VAL A 128 3.12 -20.66 -5.00
N LYS A 129 4.36 -21.06 -4.66
CA LYS A 129 5.46 -21.22 -5.61
C LYS A 129 5.13 -22.23 -6.72
N GLU A 130 4.54 -23.36 -6.33
CA GLU A 130 4.16 -24.45 -7.24
C GLU A 130 3.08 -24.00 -8.24
N PHE A 131 2.11 -23.19 -7.80
CA PHE A 131 1.14 -22.59 -8.72
C PHE A 131 1.78 -21.63 -9.72
N PHE A 132 2.75 -20.81 -9.29
CA PHE A 132 3.45 -19.90 -10.19
C PHE A 132 4.33 -20.64 -11.21
N ASP A 133 5.03 -21.70 -10.79
CA ASP A 133 5.86 -22.52 -11.68
C ASP A 133 5.01 -23.38 -12.62
N SER A 134 3.90 -23.94 -12.13
CA SER A 134 2.94 -24.71 -12.93
C SER A 134 2.27 -23.85 -14.00
N SER A 135 1.82 -22.64 -13.63
CA SER A 135 1.26 -21.67 -14.60
C SER A 135 2.28 -21.27 -15.68
N ARG A 136 3.57 -21.24 -15.34
CA ARG A 136 4.66 -20.98 -16.30
C ARG A 136 4.87 -22.15 -17.26
N ARG A 137 4.71 -23.39 -16.79
CA ARG A 137 4.85 -24.61 -17.59
C ARG A 137 3.70 -24.82 -18.57
N SER A 138 2.47 -24.46 -18.19
CA SER A 138 1.30 -24.59 -19.08
C SER A 138 1.34 -23.66 -20.29
N PHE A 139 2.18 -22.62 -20.29
CA PHE A 139 2.33 -21.69 -21.42
C PHE A 139 3.40 -22.12 -22.44
N CYS A 140 4.18 -23.17 -22.16
CA CYS A 140 5.23 -23.67 -23.06
C CYS A 140 4.82 -24.93 -23.83
N VAL A 141 3.58 -25.40 -23.68
CA VAL A 141 3.01 -26.53 -24.44
C VAL A 141 1.77 -26.02 -25.16
N GLY A 142 1.98 -25.29 -26.26
CA GLY A 142 0.94 -24.74 -27.12
C GLY A 142 1.52 -24.33 -28.45
#